data_AF-A0A3M9Z5F7-F1
#
_entry.id   AF-A0A3M9Z5F7-F1
#
_cell.length_a   1.000
_cell.length_b   1.000
_cell.length_c   1.000
_cell.angle_alpha   90.00
_cell.angle_beta   90.00
_cell.angle_gamma   90.00
#
_symmetry.space_group_name_H-M   'P 1'
#
loop_
_entity.id
_entity.type
_entity.pdbx_description
1 polymer ?
#
loop_
_entity_poly.entity_id
_entity_poly.type
_entity_poly.pdbx_seq_one_letter_code
_entity_poly.pdbx_strand_id
1 'polypeptide(L)'
;MKPFSALILQVFVPYLVPDNFERYIAGQATLAAILASVQTIALFIMGVPLALLFGFTIGAASLVPFGGTLGIITVSLLASLQSVWLGAKVLVVCLIVNQISENVIGPRIVGEMTGLNPVWMLISVFIGFKLKGALGLFIAVPIASFIKGTADRIRTSKTVPPLLALPEETTPVESGATPSS
;
A
#
# COMPACT_ATOMS: atom_id res chain seq x y z
N MET A 1 4.02 -24.85 -26.27
CA MET A 1 2.83 -23.99 -26.01
C MET A 1 2.93 -23.10 -24.76
N LYS A 2 4.13 -22.81 -24.22
CA LYS A 2 4.32 -21.87 -23.08
C LYS A 2 4.50 -20.36 -23.42
N PRO A 3 4.85 -19.90 -24.64
CA PRO A 3 5.17 -18.49 -24.85
C PRO A 3 3.92 -17.59 -25.00
N PHE A 4 2.78 -18.13 -25.43
CA PHE A 4 1.56 -17.34 -25.68
C PHE A 4 0.87 -16.88 -24.38
N SER A 5 0.83 -17.75 -23.36
CA SER A 5 0.33 -17.37 -22.03
C SER A 5 1.27 -16.39 -21.32
N ALA A 6 2.59 -16.51 -21.54
CA ALA A 6 3.56 -15.58 -20.98
C ALA A 6 3.42 -14.18 -21.61
N LEU A 7 3.22 -14.09 -22.93
CA LEU A 7 3.03 -12.83 -23.64
C LEU A 7 1.73 -12.11 -23.22
N ILE A 8 0.62 -12.86 -23.11
CA ILE A 8 -0.66 -12.30 -22.63
C ILE A 8 -0.51 -11.80 -21.20
N LEU A 9 0.14 -12.56 -20.32
CA LEU A 9 0.43 -12.09 -18.96
C LEU A 9 1.33 -10.85 -18.98
N GLN A 10 2.41 -10.81 -19.76
CA GLN A 10 3.34 -9.69 -19.76
C GLN A 10 2.73 -8.38 -20.27
N VAL A 11 1.78 -8.46 -21.21
CA VAL A 11 1.07 -7.30 -21.76
C VAL A 11 -0.13 -6.90 -20.90
N PHE A 12 -0.84 -7.87 -20.32
CA PHE A 12 -2.10 -7.64 -19.61
C PHE A 12 -1.91 -7.40 -18.10
N VAL A 13 -0.93 -8.04 -17.44
CA VAL A 13 -0.61 -7.85 -16.01
C VAL A 13 -0.31 -6.38 -15.67
N PRO A 14 0.52 -5.62 -16.41
CA PRO A 14 0.73 -4.20 -16.12
C PRO A 14 -0.52 -3.34 -16.41
N TYR A 15 -1.49 -3.84 -17.17
CA TYR A 15 -2.82 -3.24 -17.34
C TYR A 15 -3.78 -3.63 -16.21
N LEU A 16 -3.60 -4.83 -15.66
CA LEU A 16 -4.43 -5.38 -14.61
C LEU A 16 -4.03 -4.81 -13.26
N VAL A 17 -2.75 -4.68 -12.92
CA VAL A 17 -2.28 -4.23 -11.60
C VAL A 17 -1.58 -2.87 -11.76
N PRO A 18 -2.17 -1.77 -11.24
CA PRO A 18 -1.51 -0.48 -11.24
C PRO A 18 -0.29 -0.48 -10.30
N ASP A 19 0.74 0.29 -10.62
CA ASP A 19 1.98 0.40 -9.83
C ASP A 19 1.73 0.77 -8.35
N ASN A 20 0.62 1.47 -8.09
CA ASN A 20 0.18 1.84 -6.73
C ASN A 20 -0.18 0.64 -5.85
N PHE A 21 -0.58 -0.50 -6.42
CA PHE A 21 -0.87 -1.72 -5.67
C PHE A 21 0.42 -2.40 -5.20
N GLU A 22 1.42 -2.51 -6.07
CA GLU A 22 2.74 -3.04 -5.69
C GLU A 22 3.40 -2.17 -4.61
N ARG A 23 3.32 -0.84 -4.78
CA ARG A 23 3.80 0.14 -3.79
C ARG A 23 3.04 0.02 -2.46
N TYR A 24 1.74 -0.29 -2.47
CA TYR A 24 0.97 -0.55 -1.25
C TYR A 24 1.52 -1.76 -0.49
N ILE A 25 1.73 -2.89 -1.17
CA ILE A 25 2.26 -4.11 -0.55
C ILE A 25 3.67 -3.86 0.01
N ALA A 26 4.53 -3.18 -0.74
CA ALA A 26 5.86 -2.79 -0.28
C ALA A 26 5.82 -1.85 0.94
N GLY A 27 4.90 -0.88 0.93
CA GLY A 27 4.66 0.03 2.05
C GLY A 27 4.20 -0.70 3.31
N GLN A 28 3.30 -1.68 3.18
CA GLN A 28 2.86 -2.51 4.31
C GLN A 28 3.98 -3.39 4.86
N ALA A 29 4.79 -4.00 3.99
CA ALA A 29 5.95 -4.77 4.42
C ALA A 29 6.98 -3.90 5.17
N THR A 30 7.18 -2.66 4.71
CA THR A 30 8.07 -1.70 5.37
C THR A 30 7.52 -1.28 6.74
N LEU A 31 6.21 -1.03 6.84
CA LEU A 31 5.56 -0.69 8.10
C LEU A 31 5.68 -1.85 9.11
N ALA A 32 5.44 -3.08 8.66
CA ALA A 32 5.60 -4.29 9.47
C ALA A 32 7.05 -4.47 9.97
N ALA A 33 8.04 -4.21 9.10
CA ALA A 33 9.46 -4.28 9.48
C ALA A 33 9.82 -3.22 10.52
N ILE A 34 9.38 -1.96 10.34
CA ILE A 34 9.59 -0.89 11.31
C ILE A 34 8.96 -1.26 12.65
N LEU A 35 7.70 -1.72 12.64
CA LEU A 35 7.02 -2.12 13.86
C LEU A 35 7.74 -3.28 14.56
N ALA A 36 8.17 -4.30 13.83
CA ALA A 36 8.95 -5.41 14.36
C ALA A 36 10.22 -4.94 15.06
N SER A 37 10.97 -4.02 14.44
CA SER A 37 12.20 -3.45 15.00
C SER A 37 11.91 -2.65 16.27
N VAL A 38 10.95 -1.72 16.23
CA VAL A 38 10.66 -0.85 17.39
C VAL A 38 10.09 -1.66 18.56
N GLN A 39 9.21 -2.63 18.29
CA GLN A 39 8.67 -3.52 19.34
C GLN A 39 9.76 -4.40 19.94
N THR A 40 10.67 -4.94 19.10
CA THR A 40 11.83 -5.69 19.61
C THR A 40 12.65 -4.84 20.57
N ILE A 41 12.98 -3.60 20.20
CA ILE A 41 13.75 -2.68 21.05
C ILE A 41 13.01 -2.38 22.35
N ALA A 42 11.70 -2.10 22.29
CA ALA A 42 10.88 -1.85 23.48
C ALA A 42 10.87 -3.06 24.44
N LEU A 43 10.71 -4.27 23.91
CA LEU A 43 10.76 -5.52 24.68
C LEU A 43 12.15 -5.79 25.26
N PHE A 44 13.22 -5.46 24.51
CA PHE A 44 14.60 -5.60 24.96
C PHE A 44 14.89 -4.69 26.16
N ILE A 45 14.45 -3.43 26.10
CA ILE A 45 14.60 -2.45 27.19
C ILE A 45 13.83 -2.90 28.45
N MET A 46 12.71 -3.60 28.28
CA MET A 46 11.94 -4.17 29.39
C MET A 46 12.54 -5.45 29.97
N GLY A 47 13.59 -6.02 29.35
CA GLY A 47 14.21 -7.27 29.79
C GLY A 47 13.36 -8.50 29.51
N VAL A 48 12.45 -8.44 28.53
CA VAL A 48 11.59 -9.58 28.17
C VAL A 48 12.43 -10.63 27.42
N PRO A 49 12.46 -11.90 27.86
CA PRO A 49 13.17 -12.94 27.12
C PRO A 49 12.50 -13.16 25.77
N LEU A 50 13.28 -13.59 24.77
CA LEU A 50 12.81 -13.76 23.39
C LEU A 50 12.24 -12.47 22.77
N ALA A 51 12.70 -11.29 23.21
CA ALA A 51 12.25 -9.98 22.70
C ALA A 51 12.25 -9.89 21.16
N LEU A 52 13.27 -10.44 20.50
CA LEU A 52 13.35 -10.49 19.03
C LEU A 52 12.21 -11.31 18.42
N LEU A 53 11.93 -12.48 18.97
CA LEU A 53 10.87 -13.36 18.49
C LEU A 53 9.51 -12.68 18.67
N PHE A 54 9.24 -12.14 19.86
CA PHE A 54 8.00 -11.46 20.16
C PHE A 54 7.79 -10.17 19.35
N GLY A 55 8.82 -9.34 19.21
CA GLY A 55 8.77 -8.15 18.37
C GLY A 55 8.51 -8.50 16.90
N PHE A 56 9.19 -9.52 16.38
CA PHE A 56 8.92 -10.06 15.05
C PHE A 56 7.49 -10.59 14.91
N THR A 57 6.97 -11.35 15.88
CA THR A 57 5.58 -11.82 15.86
C THR A 57 4.57 -10.68 15.81
N ILE A 58 4.77 -9.62 16.60
CA ILE A 58 3.90 -8.44 16.59
C ILE A 58 3.94 -7.74 15.22
N GLY A 59 5.13 -7.48 14.68
CA GLY A 59 5.27 -6.83 13.37
C GLY A 59 4.78 -7.69 12.21
N ALA A 60 5.03 -9.00 12.23
CA ALA A 60 4.50 -9.92 11.22
C ALA A 60 2.97 -9.98 11.28
N ALA A 61 2.38 -9.99 12.47
CA ALA A 61 0.93 -9.97 12.62
C ALA A 61 0.31 -8.66 12.09
N SER A 62 1.02 -7.53 12.16
CA SER A 62 0.52 -6.23 11.67
C SER A 62 0.38 -6.12 10.15
N LEU A 63 0.85 -7.12 9.38
CA LEU A 63 0.54 -7.22 7.94
C LEU A 63 -0.97 -7.34 7.69
N VAL A 64 -1.70 -7.90 8.66
CA VAL A 64 -3.16 -7.97 8.65
C VAL A 64 -3.70 -6.85 9.56
N PRO A 65 -4.76 -6.14 9.15
CA PRO A 65 -5.40 -5.14 9.99
C PRO A 65 -5.78 -5.71 11.35
N PHE A 66 -5.48 -4.96 12.40
CA PHE A 66 -5.62 -5.35 13.82
C PHE A 66 -4.72 -6.51 14.27
N GLY A 67 -3.96 -7.15 13.38
CA GLY A 67 -3.11 -8.28 13.73
C GLY A 67 -1.96 -7.89 14.65
N GLY A 68 -1.42 -6.67 14.54
CA GLY A 68 -0.42 -6.14 15.48
C GLY A 68 -0.95 -6.11 16.92
N THR A 69 -2.20 -5.64 17.09
CA THR A 69 -2.87 -5.64 18.40
C THR A 69 -3.08 -7.06 18.95
N LEU A 70 -3.49 -8.02 18.10
CA LEU A 70 -3.61 -9.43 18.51
C LEU A 70 -2.27 -10.05 18.91
N GLY A 71 -1.20 -9.72 18.16
CA GLY A 71 0.17 -10.11 18.49
C GLY A 71 0.59 -9.58 19.86
N ILE A 72 0.27 -8.31 20.15
CA ILE A 72 0.59 -7.68 21.44
C ILE A 72 -0.17 -8.35 22.58
N ILE A 73 -1.46 -8.63 22.42
CA ILE A 73 -2.27 -9.34 23.43
C ILE A 73 -1.64 -10.72 23.70
N THR A 74 -1.28 -11.45 22.65
CA THR A 74 -0.67 -12.78 22.75
C THR A 74 0.67 -12.73 23.49
N VAL A 75 1.57 -11.83 23.07
CA VAL A 75 2.89 -11.65 23.70
C VAL A 75 2.76 -11.20 25.16
N SER A 76 1.82 -10.31 25.47
CA SER A 76 1.58 -9.83 26.84
C SER A 76 1.05 -10.94 27.75
N LEU A 77 0.20 -11.80 27.22
CA LEU A 77 -0.29 -12.98 27.94
C LEU A 77 0.85 -13.96 28.23
N LEU A 78 1.73 -14.20 27.25
CA LEU A 78 2.91 -15.03 27.45
C LEU A 78 3.89 -14.43 28.48
N ALA A 79 4.13 -13.12 28.42
CA ALA A 79 4.96 -12.42 29.41
C ALA A 79 4.35 -12.47 30.83
N SER A 80 3.01 -12.50 30.93
CA SER A 80 2.30 -12.61 32.21
C SER A 80 2.57 -13.93 32.94
N LEU A 81 2.97 -14.99 32.21
CA LEU A 81 3.32 -16.29 32.80
C LEU A 81 4.58 -16.20 33.68
N GLN A 82 5.47 -15.24 33.42
CA GLN A 82 6.61 -14.98 34.30
C GLN A 82 6.23 -14.05 35.44
N SER A 83 5.48 -12.99 35.14
CA SER A 83 4.96 -12.06 36.12
C SER A 83 3.80 -11.27 35.51
N VAL A 84 2.67 -11.25 36.20
CA VAL A 84 1.49 -10.49 35.78
C VAL A 84 1.83 -9.00 35.60
N TRP A 85 2.73 -8.46 36.44
CA TRP A 85 3.18 -7.07 36.32
C TRP A 85 4.02 -6.83 35.06
N LEU A 86 4.87 -7.79 34.70
CA LEU A 86 5.65 -7.72 33.45
C LEU A 86 4.72 -7.75 32.25
N GLY A 87 3.76 -8.69 32.22
CA GLY A 87 2.78 -8.79 31.14
C GLY A 87 1.91 -7.54 30.98
N ALA A 88 1.46 -6.94 32.09
CA ALA A 88 0.74 -5.66 32.06
C ALA A 88 1.61 -4.52 31.50
N LYS A 89 2.89 -4.45 31.91
CA LYS A 89 3.84 -3.45 31.40
C LYS A 89 4.07 -3.62 29.89
N VAL A 90 4.25 -4.85 29.43
CA VAL A 90 4.39 -5.19 28.00
C VAL A 90 3.15 -4.75 27.24
N LEU A 91 1.95 -5.08 27.73
CA LEU A 91 0.69 -4.70 27.09
C LEU A 91 0.61 -3.19 26.88
N VAL A 92 0.83 -2.40 27.93
CA VAL A 92 0.71 -0.93 27.87
C VAL A 92 1.75 -0.33 26.93
N VAL A 93 3.02 -0.71 27.09
CA VAL A 93 4.12 -0.14 26.29
C VAL A 93 3.97 -0.51 24.81
N CYS A 94 3.74 -1.79 24.52
CA CYS A 94 3.61 -2.26 23.14
C CYS A 94 2.36 -1.69 22.47
N LEU A 95 1.24 -1.52 23.18
CA LEU A 95 0.06 -0.85 22.63
C LEU A 95 0.34 0.62 22.29
N ILE A 96 1.02 1.37 23.17
CA ILE A 96 1.37 2.78 22.88
C ILE A 96 2.22 2.86 21.61
N VAL A 97 3.26 2.03 21.50
CA VAL A 97 4.11 1.95 20.31
C VAL A 97 3.29 1.59 19.07
N ASN A 98 2.38 0.62 19.18
CA ASN A 98 1.52 0.19 18.08
C ASN A 98 0.59 1.31 17.60
N GLN A 99 -0.04 2.04 18.52
CA GLN A 99 -0.93 3.13 18.17
C GLN A 99 -0.20 4.26 17.44
N ILE A 100 1.04 4.57 17.82
CA ILE A 100 1.86 5.56 17.10
C ILE A 100 2.18 5.05 15.69
N SER A 101 2.61 3.79 15.57
CA SER A 101 2.91 3.20 14.26
C SER A 101 1.69 3.14 13.35
N GLU A 102 0.55 2.65 13.82
CA GLU A 102 -0.63 2.46 12.99
C GLU A 102 -1.35 3.77 12.65
N ASN A 103 -1.40 4.74 13.57
CA ASN A 103 -2.17 5.97 13.36
C ASN A 103 -1.34 7.16 12.84
N VAL A 104 -0.03 7.19 13.07
CA VAL A 104 0.84 8.31 12.65
C VAL A 104 1.73 7.91 11.50
N ILE A 105 2.43 6.79 11.63
CA ILE A 105 3.42 6.34 10.63
C ILE A 105 2.72 5.69 9.44
N GLY A 106 1.73 4.83 9.70
CA GLY A 106 0.98 4.08 8.70
C GLY A 106 0.38 4.95 7.58
N PRO A 107 -0.43 5.98 7.90
CA PRO A 107 -1.05 6.83 6.88
C PRO A 107 -0.02 7.60 6.04
N ARG A 108 1.13 7.96 6.60
CA ARG A 108 2.20 8.66 5.89
C ARG A 108 2.88 7.74 4.89
N ILE A 109 3.33 6.56 5.35
CA ILE A 109 4.00 5.58 4.48
C ILE A 109 3.05 5.09 3.38
N VAL A 110 1.85 4.64 3.75
CA VAL A 110 0.92 4.05 2.78
C VAL A 110 0.33 5.11 1.84
N GLY A 111 0.12 6.34 2.32
CA GLY A 111 -0.33 7.46 1.50
C GLY A 111 0.70 7.91 0.46
N GLU A 112 1.97 8.02 0.85
CA GLU A 112 3.08 8.35 -0.08
C GLU A 112 3.28 7.25 -1.15
N MET A 113 3.11 5.98 -0.75
CA MET A 113 3.29 4.84 -1.65
C MET A 113 2.14 4.66 -2.65
N THR A 114 0.90 4.97 -2.26
CA THR A 114 -0.29 4.82 -3.14
C THR A 114 -0.70 6.11 -3.85
N GLY A 115 -0.17 7.26 -3.41
CA GLY A 115 -0.60 8.59 -3.84
C GLY A 115 -2.07 8.88 -3.54
N LEU A 116 -2.74 8.05 -2.72
CA LEU A 116 -4.08 8.30 -2.23
C LEU A 116 -4.00 9.35 -1.13
N ASN A 117 -4.81 10.40 -1.24
CA ASN A 117 -4.98 11.34 -0.13
C ASN A 117 -5.54 10.56 1.09
N PRO A 118 -5.00 10.75 2.31
CA PRO A 118 -5.44 10.08 3.54
C PRO A 118 -6.97 10.02 3.74
N VAL A 119 -7.70 11.05 3.30
CA VAL A 119 -9.17 11.08 3.37
C VAL A 119 -9.80 9.94 2.56
N TRP A 120 -9.30 9.66 1.36
CA TRP A 120 -9.81 8.57 0.53
C TRP A 120 -9.50 7.20 1.12
N MET A 121 -8.32 7.02 1.74
CA MET A 121 -8.01 5.78 2.46
C MET A 121 -9.02 5.54 3.59
N LEU A 122 -9.32 6.57 4.40
CA LEU A 122 -10.27 6.45 5.50
C LEU A 122 -11.68 6.10 5.01
N ILE A 123 -12.15 6.76 3.94
CA ILE A 123 -13.45 6.50 3.33
C ILE A 123 -13.54 5.05 2.83
N SER A 124 -12.51 4.58 2.10
CA SER A 124 -12.49 3.21 1.59
C SER A 124 -12.50 2.18 2.70
N VAL A 125 -11.70 2.40 3.75
CA VAL A 125 -11.69 1.58 4.97
C VAL A 125 -13.07 1.49 5.61
N PHE A 126 -13.76 2.63 5.74
CA PHE A 126 -15.08 2.69 6.37
C PHE A 126 -16.14 1.94 5.55
N ILE A 127 -16.10 2.09 4.23
CA ILE A 127 -16.97 1.36 3.30
C ILE A 127 -16.69 -0.14 3.37
N GLY A 128 -15.42 -0.55 3.32
CA GLY A 128 -15.03 -1.95 3.44
C GLY A 128 -15.49 -2.57 4.76
N PHE A 129 -15.27 -1.86 5.87
CA PHE A 129 -15.72 -2.30 7.20
C PHE A 129 -17.24 -2.49 7.26
N LYS A 130 -18.03 -1.57 6.72
CA LYS A 130 -19.49 -1.72 6.67
C LYS A 130 -19.96 -2.92 5.84
N LEU A 131 -19.23 -3.29 4.79
CA LEU A 131 -19.63 -4.38 3.88
C LEU A 131 -19.27 -5.77 4.42
N LYS A 132 -18.06 -5.94 4.97
CA LYS A 132 -17.53 -7.26 5.36
C LYS A 132 -16.76 -7.27 6.70
N GLY A 133 -16.96 -6.26 7.55
CA GLY A 133 -16.28 -6.14 8.84
C GLY A 133 -14.76 -6.07 8.70
N ALA A 134 -14.03 -6.78 9.57
CA ALA A 134 -12.57 -6.81 9.56
C ALA A 134 -11.98 -7.30 8.22
N LEU A 135 -12.67 -8.21 7.53
CA LEU A 135 -12.23 -8.75 6.24
C LEU A 135 -12.33 -7.68 5.14
N GLY A 136 -13.35 -6.81 5.23
CA GLY A 136 -13.48 -5.67 4.33
C GLY A 136 -12.42 -4.58 4.56
N LEU A 137 -11.87 -4.47 5.77
CA LEU A 137 -10.79 -3.54 6.09
C LEU A 137 -9.49 -3.88 5.34
N PHE A 138 -9.14 -5.17 5.27
CA PHE A 138 -7.93 -5.64 4.57
C PHE A 138 -7.97 -5.35 3.08
N ILE A 139 -9.14 -5.53 2.46
CA ILE A 139 -9.31 -5.45 1.01
C ILE A 139 -9.63 -4.01 0.55
N ALA A 140 -10.13 -3.17 1.45
CA ALA A 140 -10.54 -1.79 1.14
C ALA A 140 -9.44 -0.94 0.50
N VAL A 141 -8.27 -0.86 1.14
CA VAL A 141 -7.17 0.01 0.67
C VAL A 141 -6.57 -0.49 -0.65
N PRO A 142 -6.28 -1.79 -0.84
CA PRO A 142 -5.84 -2.31 -2.13
C PRO A 142 -6.83 -2.02 -3.27
N ILE A 143 -8.13 -2.21 -3.05
CA ILE A 143 -9.17 -1.89 -4.06
C ILE A 143 -9.18 -0.38 -4.35
N ALA A 144 -9.11 0.47 -3.33
CA ALA A 144 -9.08 1.92 -3.54
C ALA A 144 -7.86 2.36 -4.37
N SER A 145 -6.69 1.80 -4.08
CA SER A 145 -5.45 2.04 -4.81
C SER A 145 -5.57 1.61 -6.28
N PHE A 146 -6.19 0.44 -6.50
CA PHE A 146 -6.46 -0.09 -7.83
C PHE A 146 -7.39 0.82 -8.64
N ILE A 147 -8.55 1.18 -8.08
CA ILE A 147 -9.55 2.03 -8.75
C ILE A 147 -8.94 3.37 -9.14
N LYS A 148 -8.17 3.98 -8.22
CA LYS A 148 -7.50 5.26 -8.47
C LYS A 148 -6.45 5.14 -9.57
N GLY A 149 -5.60 4.10 -9.53
CA GLY A 149 -4.60 3.85 -10.56
C GLY A 149 -5.21 3.68 -11.96
N THR A 150 -6.32 2.94 -12.06
CA THR A 150 -7.06 2.77 -13.32
C THR A 150 -7.69 4.08 -13.81
N ALA A 151 -8.29 4.86 -12.90
CA ALA A 151 -8.90 6.15 -13.23
C ALA A 151 -7.86 7.17 -13.74
N ASP A 152 -6.68 7.23 -13.12
CA ASP A 152 -5.59 8.13 -13.51
C ASP A 152 -5.06 7.80 -14.91
N ARG A 153 -4.96 6.50 -15.25
CA ARG A 153 -4.57 6.05 -16.60
C ARG A 153 -5.58 6.46 -17.68
N ILE A 154 -6.88 6.32 -17.40
CA ILE A 154 -7.94 6.72 -18.34
C ILE A 154 -7.92 8.25 -18.56
N ARG A 155 -7.65 9.04 -17.51
CA ARG A 155 -7.55 10.50 -17.61
C ARG A 155 -6.32 10.97 -18.40
N THR A 156 -5.19 10.27 -18.26
CA THR A 156 -3.93 10.63 -18.93
C THR A 156 -4.00 10.42 -20.45
N SER A 157 -4.81 9.47 -20.93
CA SER A 157 -5.05 9.25 -22.38
C SER A 157 -5.71 10.44 -23.11
N LYS A 158 -6.24 11.45 -22.41
CA LYS A 158 -6.88 12.62 -23.03
C LYS A 158 -5.95 13.84 -23.23
N THR A 159 -4.70 13.79 -22.77
CA THR A 159 -3.79 14.95 -22.85
C THR A 159 -2.58 14.62 -23.70
N VAL A 160 -2.79 14.56 -25.02
CA VAL A 160 -1.68 14.63 -25.99
C VAL A 160 -1.30 16.12 -26.12
N PRO A 161 -0.05 16.54 -25.84
CA PRO A 161 0.39 17.92 -26.00
C PRO A 161 0.18 18.40 -27.45
N PRO A 162 -0.23 19.67 -27.69
CA PRO A 162 -0.39 20.25 -29.02
C PRO A 162 0.85 20.16 -29.93
N LEU A 163 2.00 19.78 -29.38
CA LEU A 163 3.26 19.60 -30.10
C LEU A 163 3.31 18.37 -31.05
N LEU A 164 2.23 17.56 -31.08
CA LEU A 164 2.04 16.47 -32.08
C LEU A 164 0.98 16.79 -33.14
N ALA A 165 0.46 18.03 -33.18
CA ALA A 165 -0.14 18.51 -34.42
C ALA A 165 1.00 18.62 -35.43
N LEU A 166 1.17 17.58 -36.25
CA LEU A 166 2.10 17.59 -37.36
C LEU A 166 1.85 18.88 -38.15
N PRO A 167 2.90 19.60 -38.59
CA PRO A 167 2.70 20.73 -39.47
C PRO A 167 1.81 20.25 -40.62
N GLU A 168 0.67 20.90 -40.81
CA GLU A 168 -0.13 20.74 -42.01
C GLU A 168 0.84 20.92 -43.17
N GLU A 169 1.19 19.82 -43.81
CA GLU A 169 1.84 19.87 -45.11
C GLU A 169 0.76 20.41 -46.03
N THR A 170 0.75 21.74 -46.17
CA THR A 170 -0.04 22.49 -47.12
C THR A 170 0.26 21.91 -48.48
N THR A 171 -0.60 21.01 -48.95
CA THR A 171 -0.65 20.61 -50.35
C THR A 171 -0.85 21.89 -51.16
N PRO A 172 0.11 22.32 -52.00
CA PRO A 172 -0.14 23.44 -52.87
C PRO A 172 -1.11 22.96 -53.93
N VAL A 173 -2.32 23.52 -53.89
CA VAL A 173 -3.31 23.44 -54.95
C VAL A 173 -2.65 23.83 -56.27
N GLU A 174 -2.67 22.89 -57.20
CA GLU A 174 -2.35 23.06 -58.61
C GLU A 174 -3.20 24.20 -59.22
N SER A 175 -2.56 25.22 -59.80
CA SER A 175 -3.24 26.20 -60.65
C SER A 175 -2.32 26.79 -61.73
N GLY A 176 -2.31 26.08 -62.87
CA GLY A 176 -2.32 26.57 -64.25
C GLY A 176 -1.47 27.77 -64.71
N ALA A 177 -0.50 27.50 -65.61
CA ALA A 177 -0.42 28.10 -66.95
C ALA A 177 0.73 27.47 -67.79
N THR A 178 0.40 26.88 -68.94
CA THR A 178 1.29 26.54 -70.06
C THR A 178 1.55 27.80 -70.93
N PRO A 179 2.30 27.80 -72.06
CA PRO A 179 3.44 26.97 -72.55
C PRO A 179 4.66 27.82 -73.03
N SER A 180 5.85 27.23 -73.18
CA SER A 180 6.87 27.74 -74.14
C SER A 180 7.91 26.70 -74.54
N SER A 181 7.71 26.08 -75.70
CA SER A 181 8.67 25.75 -76.78
C SER A 181 8.22 24.50 -77.53
#